data_AF-A0A1G7SVP4-F1
#
_entry.id   AF-A0A1G7SVP4-F1
#
_cell.length_a   1.000
_cell.length_b   1.000
_cell.length_c   1.000
_cell.angle_alpha   90.00
_cell.angle_beta   90.00
_cell.angle_gamma   90.00
#
_symmetry.space_group_name_H-M   'P 1'
#
loop_
_entity.id
_entity.type
_entity.pdbx_description
1 polymer ?
#
loop_
_entity_poly.entity_id
_entity_poly.type
_entity_poly.pdbx_seq_one_letter_code
_entity_poly.pdbx_strand_id
1 'polypeptide(L)'
;MADVRPQWLQDAVSEFGAECKRSLAGPGDRAAAIRGPLEQLFHALGKHHALREIGWHPETRLPHLGVRPDYAVRVNAQITGYIEVKRPGKSIDPDTFTGHDRRQWQRLRDLPNLLYTNGTHWRVFQYGTQVGEEVVLSGALKSAGAKLTAPDPAAFDALARTVLLWGPQEVRRVSVLVQHIAPLCRLLREAVREQLRAESGTDADDPTVDRPFTGLRSDWRRLLFPTADDATFADGYAQTVTFALLLARTEGIPVTGTSFHEIGRRLHAGHALMGKALQLLTDNVNERFEVTLDLLARTVESVDWKTIRRGNRDAYLHLYESFLSVYDDDLRRRSGSYYTPHQVVEEMVRLTEEVLRTRLGKSRGYGDDGVHIVDPAMGTGTYLHTIIERVARQAAARSGEAMARDAIGRLAGRLYGFELQMGPFAVAELRAADLLKKHGAALPPGGLNLHVTDTLDDPYVQEEQLAST
;
A
#
# COMPACT_ATOMS: atom_id res chain seq x y z
N MET A 1 -28.81 -24.78 25.98
CA MET A 1 -28.96 -25.32 24.62
C MET A 1 -27.69 -26.10 24.32
N ALA A 2 -27.80 -27.41 24.13
CA ALA A 2 -26.66 -28.29 23.92
C ALA A 2 -25.86 -27.82 22.70
N ASP A 3 -24.55 -27.68 22.91
CA ASP A 3 -23.55 -27.33 21.92
C ASP A 3 -23.59 -28.36 20.78
N VAL A 4 -24.27 -28.01 19.69
CA VAL A 4 -24.31 -28.81 18.46
C VAL A 4 -22.92 -28.67 17.84
N ARG A 5 -21.98 -29.48 18.32
CA ARG A 5 -20.68 -29.67 17.67
C ARG A 5 -20.96 -29.89 16.18
N PRO A 6 -20.35 -29.11 15.26
CA PRO A 6 -20.64 -29.22 13.84
C PRO A 6 -20.16 -30.60 13.34
N GLN A 7 -21.05 -31.60 13.39
CA GLN A 7 -20.76 -32.99 13.00
C GLN A 7 -20.23 -33.04 11.56
N TRP A 8 -20.78 -32.22 10.67
CA TRP A 8 -20.33 -32.10 9.29
C TRP A 8 -18.83 -31.75 9.17
N LEU A 9 -18.29 -30.93 10.09
CA LEU A 9 -16.90 -30.52 10.06
C LEU A 9 -15.99 -31.64 10.54
N GLN A 10 -16.44 -32.42 11.52
CA GLN A 10 -15.73 -33.64 11.91
C GLN A 10 -15.73 -34.67 10.78
N ASP A 11 -16.83 -34.80 10.05
CA ASP A 11 -16.92 -35.70 8.90
C ASP A 11 -15.95 -35.25 7.79
N ALA A 12 -15.88 -33.93 7.50
CA ALA A 12 -14.93 -33.37 6.53
C ALA A 12 -13.47 -33.55 6.96
N VAL A 13 -13.14 -33.36 8.25
CA VAL A 13 -11.80 -33.59 8.81
C VAL A 13 -11.43 -35.08 8.78
N SER A 14 -12.40 -35.96 9.02
CA SER A 14 -12.23 -37.42 8.93
C SER A 14 -11.93 -37.85 7.49
N GLU A 15 -12.67 -37.32 6.51
CA GLU A 15 -12.43 -37.56 5.09
C GLU A 15 -11.06 -37.05 4.66
N PHE A 16 -10.70 -35.83 5.06
CA PHE A 16 -9.36 -35.26 4.86
C PHE A 16 -8.26 -36.17 5.42
N GLY A 17 -8.42 -36.66 6.65
CA GLY A 17 -7.47 -37.57 7.28
C GLY A 17 -7.35 -38.91 6.55
N ALA A 18 -8.47 -39.47 6.07
CA ALA A 18 -8.49 -40.70 5.28
C ALA A 18 -7.76 -40.55 3.94
N GLU A 19 -7.99 -39.44 3.23
CA GLU A 19 -7.31 -39.15 1.96
C GLU A 19 -5.82 -38.88 2.20
N CYS A 20 -5.44 -38.05 3.18
CA CYS A 20 -4.03 -37.84 3.54
C CYS A 20 -3.30 -39.15 3.84
N LYS A 21 -3.93 -40.08 4.58
CA LYS A 21 -3.33 -41.40 4.87
C LYS A 21 -3.06 -42.20 3.59
N ARG A 22 -3.99 -42.17 2.62
CA ARG A 22 -3.80 -42.81 1.31
C ARG A 22 -2.68 -42.16 0.52
N SER A 23 -2.71 -40.83 0.37
CA SER A 23 -1.72 -40.09 -0.42
C SER A 23 -0.30 -40.17 0.18
N LEU A 24 -0.17 -40.19 1.51
CA LEU A 24 1.11 -40.31 2.21
C LEU A 24 1.70 -41.73 2.22
N ALA A 25 0.93 -42.74 1.80
CA ALA A 25 1.43 -44.10 1.62
C ALA A 25 2.17 -44.29 0.27
N GLY A 26 1.93 -43.40 -0.69
CA GLY A 26 2.60 -43.42 -1.99
C GLY A 26 4.01 -42.80 -1.98
N PRO A 27 4.82 -43.06 -3.02
CA PRO A 27 6.11 -42.38 -3.21
C PRO A 27 5.88 -40.92 -3.64
N GLY A 28 6.63 -39.96 -3.10
CA GLY A 28 6.54 -38.55 -3.50
C GLY A 28 6.92 -37.55 -2.40
N ASP A 29 6.89 -36.26 -2.74
CA ASP A 29 7.06 -35.19 -1.76
C ASP A 29 5.85 -35.16 -0.80
N ARG A 30 6.14 -35.14 0.51
CA ARG A 30 5.11 -35.26 1.54
C ARG A 30 4.24 -34.01 1.69
N ALA A 31 4.73 -32.83 1.30
CA ALA A 31 3.91 -31.62 1.28
C ALA A 31 2.96 -31.69 0.06
N ALA A 32 3.46 -32.09 -1.11
CA ALA A 32 2.63 -32.33 -2.28
C ALA A 32 1.56 -33.41 -2.06
N ALA A 33 1.84 -34.43 -1.24
CA ALA A 33 0.88 -35.49 -0.92
C ALA A 33 -0.37 -35.00 -0.15
N ILE A 34 -0.31 -33.87 0.55
CA ILE A 34 -1.45 -33.34 1.33
C ILE A 34 -2.19 -32.18 0.65
N ARG A 35 -1.68 -31.72 -0.51
CA ARG A 35 -2.22 -30.63 -1.32
C ARG A 35 -3.64 -30.93 -1.87
N GLY A 36 -3.82 -32.06 -2.55
CA GLY A 36 -5.15 -32.49 -3.04
C GLY A 36 -6.20 -32.70 -1.93
N PRO A 37 -5.88 -33.42 -0.84
CA PRO A 37 -6.78 -33.53 0.32
C PRO A 37 -7.19 -32.16 0.90
N LEU A 38 -6.24 -31.22 0.98
CA LEU A 38 -6.46 -29.89 1.53
C LEU A 38 -7.48 -29.09 0.68
N GLU A 39 -7.35 -29.14 -0.64
CA GLU A 39 -8.29 -28.52 -1.57
C GLU A 39 -9.71 -29.06 -1.38
N GLN A 40 -9.87 -30.39 -1.24
CA GLN A 40 -11.17 -31.02 -0.97
C GLN A 40 -11.78 -30.55 0.36
N LEU A 41 -10.97 -30.46 1.42
CA LEU A 41 -11.42 -29.99 2.73
C LEU A 41 -11.98 -28.56 2.64
N PHE A 42 -11.30 -27.67 1.94
CA PHE A 42 -11.75 -26.28 1.78
C PHE A 42 -12.93 -26.14 0.81
N HIS A 43 -13.07 -27.01 -0.17
CA HIS A 43 -14.31 -27.09 -0.94
C HIS A 43 -15.51 -27.50 -0.06
N ALA A 44 -15.33 -28.44 0.87
CA ALA A 44 -16.37 -28.82 1.82
C ALA A 44 -16.74 -27.66 2.77
N LEU A 45 -15.74 -26.98 3.34
CA LEU A 45 -15.92 -25.77 4.15
C LEU A 45 -16.67 -24.68 3.37
N GLY A 46 -16.25 -24.46 2.13
CA GLY A 46 -16.84 -23.50 1.22
C GLY A 46 -18.31 -23.75 0.89
N LYS A 47 -18.62 -25.00 0.56
CA LYS A 47 -19.99 -25.46 0.29
C LYS A 47 -20.88 -25.27 1.51
N HIS A 48 -20.36 -25.56 2.71
CA HIS A 48 -21.08 -25.35 3.96
C HIS A 48 -21.41 -23.86 4.19
N HIS A 49 -20.48 -22.96 3.87
CA HIS A 49 -20.70 -21.50 3.97
C HIS A 49 -21.43 -20.89 2.76
N ALA A 50 -22.02 -21.70 1.89
CA ALA A 50 -22.76 -21.26 0.70
C ALA A 50 -21.94 -20.35 -0.25
N LEU A 51 -20.62 -20.56 -0.32
CA LEU A 51 -19.74 -19.86 -1.25
C LEU A 51 -19.89 -20.47 -2.64
N ARG A 52 -20.27 -19.63 -3.62
CA ARG A 52 -20.71 -20.08 -4.95
C ARG A 52 -19.56 -20.48 -5.87
N GLU A 53 -18.39 -19.85 -5.72
CA GLU A 53 -17.23 -20.07 -6.58
C GLU A 53 -15.95 -20.00 -5.76
N ILE A 54 -15.42 -21.16 -5.36
CA ILE A 54 -14.10 -21.24 -4.73
C ILE A 54 -13.11 -21.79 -5.76
N GLY A 55 -12.17 -20.94 -6.16
CA GLY A 55 -11.05 -21.30 -7.02
C GLY A 55 -9.80 -21.59 -6.20
N TRP A 56 -9.20 -22.75 -6.43
CA TRP A 56 -7.88 -23.11 -5.91
C TRP A 56 -6.87 -23.04 -7.05
N HIS A 57 -5.92 -22.11 -6.95
CA HIS A 57 -4.91 -21.91 -7.98
C HIS A 57 -3.56 -22.45 -7.47
N PRO A 58 -3.19 -23.70 -7.82
CA PRO A 58 -1.97 -24.31 -7.35
C PRO A 58 -0.74 -23.61 -7.94
N GLU A 59 0.34 -23.59 -7.15
CA GLU A 59 1.65 -23.05 -7.54
C GLU A 59 1.57 -21.63 -8.11
N THR A 60 0.68 -20.81 -7.52
CA THR A 60 0.53 -19.42 -7.89
C THR A 60 1.86 -18.73 -7.67
N ARG A 61 2.58 -18.45 -8.76
CA ARG A 61 3.80 -17.67 -8.66
C ARG A 61 3.38 -16.29 -8.17
N LEU A 62 4.00 -15.82 -7.09
CA LEU A 62 4.05 -14.41 -6.73
C LEU A 62 5.43 -13.92 -7.17
N PRO A 63 5.60 -13.62 -8.46
CA PRO A 63 6.92 -13.41 -9.05
C PRO A 63 7.58 -12.22 -8.33
N HIS A 64 6.78 -11.20 -8.05
CA HIS A 64 7.14 -10.02 -7.27
C HIS A 64 7.58 -10.28 -5.83
N LEU A 65 7.39 -11.47 -5.26
CA LEU A 65 7.97 -11.85 -3.98
C LEU A 65 9.13 -12.83 -4.14
N GLY A 66 9.41 -13.29 -5.36
CA GLY A 66 10.33 -14.39 -5.64
C GLY A 66 9.95 -15.69 -4.93
N VAL A 67 8.69 -15.84 -4.53
CA VAL A 67 8.14 -17.04 -3.86
C VAL A 67 6.85 -17.48 -4.52
N ARG A 68 6.49 -18.72 -4.29
CA ARG A 68 5.28 -19.35 -4.79
C ARG A 68 4.56 -19.91 -3.58
N PRO A 69 3.54 -19.23 -3.03
CA PRO A 69 2.63 -19.92 -2.13
C PRO A 69 2.06 -21.13 -2.87
N ASP A 70 1.81 -22.21 -2.13
CA ASP A 70 1.25 -23.43 -2.69
C ASP A 70 -0.10 -23.16 -3.36
N TYR A 71 -0.90 -22.25 -2.80
CA TYR A 71 -2.20 -21.87 -3.35
C TYR A 71 -2.51 -20.38 -3.23
N ALA A 72 -3.24 -19.86 -4.22
CA ALA A 72 -4.11 -18.71 -4.05
C ALA A 72 -5.56 -19.17 -4.00
N VAL A 73 -6.31 -18.64 -3.04
CA VAL A 73 -7.74 -18.90 -2.85
C VAL A 73 -8.53 -17.73 -3.42
N ARG A 74 -9.45 -18.02 -4.33
CA ARG A 74 -10.41 -17.05 -4.85
C ARG A 74 -11.82 -17.41 -4.44
N VAL A 75 -12.59 -16.41 -4.03
CA VAL A 75 -14.03 -16.53 -3.76
C VAL A 75 -14.75 -15.47 -4.57
N ASN A 76 -15.71 -15.87 -5.42
CA ASN A 76 -16.46 -14.98 -6.32
C ASN A 76 -15.53 -14.07 -7.15
N ALA A 77 -14.56 -14.68 -7.84
CA ALA A 77 -13.50 -14.05 -8.62
C ALA A 77 -12.51 -13.13 -7.85
N GLN A 78 -12.67 -12.89 -6.55
CA GLN A 78 -11.72 -12.11 -5.75
C GLN A 78 -10.74 -13.00 -4.99
N ILE A 79 -9.47 -12.62 -4.94
CA ILE A 79 -8.50 -13.30 -4.05
C ILE A 79 -8.87 -13.00 -2.60
N THR A 80 -9.09 -14.04 -1.81
CA THR A 80 -9.40 -13.95 -0.38
C THR A 80 -8.22 -14.33 0.50
N GLY A 81 -7.25 -15.08 -0.02
CA GLY A 81 -6.01 -15.36 0.70
C GLY A 81 -5.07 -16.30 -0.04
N TYR A 82 -3.95 -16.58 0.60
CA TYR A 82 -2.93 -17.50 0.12
C TYR A 82 -2.69 -18.59 1.13
N ILE A 83 -2.25 -19.76 0.67
CA ILE A 83 -1.96 -20.91 1.53
C ILE A 83 -0.56 -21.41 1.23
N GLU A 84 0.21 -21.59 2.30
CA GLU A 84 1.53 -22.21 2.30
C GLU A 84 1.47 -23.51 3.10
N VAL A 85 1.91 -24.60 2.46
CA VAL A 85 1.80 -25.97 2.93
C VAL A 85 3.20 -26.50 3.25
N LYS A 86 3.42 -26.83 4.52
CA LYS A 86 4.62 -27.49 5.01
C LYS A 86 4.45 -29.00 5.04
N ARG A 87 5.59 -29.70 5.04
CA ARG A 87 5.59 -31.17 5.18
C ARG A 87 4.94 -31.56 6.52
N PRO A 88 4.14 -32.64 6.56
CA PRO A 88 3.57 -33.16 7.80
C PRO A 88 4.61 -33.31 8.92
N GLY A 89 4.28 -32.81 10.12
CA GLY A 89 5.14 -32.83 11.30
C GLY A 89 6.25 -31.75 11.33
N LYS A 90 6.38 -30.93 10.29
CA LYS A 90 7.27 -29.75 10.31
C LYS A 90 6.56 -28.60 11.02
N SER A 91 7.29 -27.86 11.86
CA SER A 91 6.74 -26.65 12.50
C SER A 91 6.22 -25.66 11.45
N ILE A 92 5.10 -25.01 11.78
CA ILE A 92 4.55 -23.87 11.05
C ILE A 92 4.68 -22.56 11.83
N ASP A 93 5.39 -22.59 12.95
CA ASP A 93 5.65 -21.44 13.78
C ASP A 93 6.77 -20.57 13.19
N PRO A 94 6.48 -19.32 12.76
CA PRO A 94 7.49 -18.43 12.20
C PRO A 94 8.71 -18.20 13.07
N ASP A 95 8.57 -18.23 14.40
CA ASP A 95 9.67 -18.00 15.34
C ASP A 95 10.69 -19.15 15.33
N THR A 96 10.25 -20.33 14.89
CA THR A 96 11.11 -21.51 14.74
C THR A 96 11.76 -21.62 13.37
N PHE A 97 11.38 -20.76 12.41
CA PHE A 97 11.88 -20.87 11.04
C PHE A 97 13.35 -20.47 10.92
N THR A 98 14.10 -21.27 10.19
CA THR A 98 15.50 -21.03 9.85
C THR A 98 15.74 -21.22 8.35
N GLY A 99 16.89 -20.76 7.85
CA GLY A 99 17.32 -21.00 6.47
C GLY A 99 16.28 -20.60 5.42
N HIS A 100 15.85 -21.58 4.61
CA HIS A 100 14.89 -21.37 3.52
C HIS A 100 13.50 -20.94 4.02
N ASP A 101 12.96 -21.59 5.06
CA ASP A 101 11.61 -21.26 5.55
C ASP A 101 11.53 -19.85 6.10
N ARG A 102 12.60 -19.37 6.77
CA ARG A 102 12.67 -17.99 7.25
C ARG A 102 12.65 -17.00 6.09
N ARG A 103 13.42 -17.26 5.03
CA ARG A 103 13.41 -16.39 3.83
C ARG A 103 12.05 -16.37 3.15
N GLN A 104 11.38 -17.52 3.07
CA GLN A 104 10.06 -17.61 2.49
C GLN A 104 9.01 -16.88 3.33
N TRP A 105 9.02 -17.07 4.66
CA TRP A 105 8.16 -16.33 5.57
C TRP A 105 8.34 -14.82 5.45
N GLN A 106 9.60 -14.33 5.41
CA GLN A 106 9.88 -12.90 5.26
C GLN A 106 9.28 -12.30 3.98
N ARG A 107 9.07 -13.11 2.95
CA ARG A 107 8.44 -12.70 1.69
C ARG A 107 6.92 -12.81 1.75
N LEU A 108 6.38 -13.91 2.29
CA LEU A 108 4.94 -14.14 2.32
C LEU A 108 4.21 -13.35 3.42
N ARG A 109 4.88 -12.98 4.53
CA ARG A 109 4.24 -12.32 5.68
C ARG A 109 3.51 -11.02 5.33
N ASP A 110 3.89 -10.37 4.23
CA ASP A 110 3.28 -9.12 3.79
C ASP A 110 1.92 -9.30 3.11
N LEU A 111 1.54 -10.56 2.84
CA LEU A 111 0.24 -10.88 2.27
C LEU A 111 -0.88 -10.54 3.25
N PRO A 112 -2.01 -10.03 2.73
CA PRO A 112 -3.09 -9.52 3.57
C PRO A 112 -3.85 -10.63 4.31
N ASN A 113 -3.80 -11.86 3.78
CA ASN A 113 -4.41 -13.03 4.40
C ASN A 113 -3.66 -14.30 3.94
N LEU A 114 -3.01 -14.97 4.88
CA LEU A 114 -2.08 -16.07 4.63
C LEU A 114 -2.28 -17.19 5.64
N LEU A 115 -2.61 -18.38 5.15
CA LEU A 115 -2.71 -19.59 5.95
C LEU A 115 -1.41 -20.39 5.84
N TYR A 116 -0.82 -20.75 6.97
CA TYR A 116 0.20 -21.78 7.05
C TYR A 116 -0.40 -23.07 7.62
N THR A 117 -0.07 -24.20 6.99
CA THR A 117 -0.51 -25.50 7.48
C THR A 117 0.52 -26.60 7.20
N ASN A 118 0.61 -27.59 8.08
CA ASN A 118 1.29 -28.87 7.81
C ASN A 118 0.30 -30.04 7.71
N GLY A 119 -0.99 -29.72 7.60
CA GLY A 119 -2.14 -30.63 7.60
C GLY A 119 -2.68 -31.00 8.98
N THR A 120 -1.91 -30.81 10.06
CA THR A 120 -2.38 -31.01 11.45
C THR A 120 -2.42 -29.73 12.26
N HIS A 121 -1.51 -28.81 11.98
CA HIS A 121 -1.41 -27.50 12.61
C HIS A 121 -1.80 -26.43 11.59
N TRP A 122 -2.51 -25.40 12.05
CA TRP A 122 -3.07 -24.35 11.20
C TRP A 122 -2.91 -22.99 11.88
N ARG A 123 -2.31 -22.03 11.17
CA ARG A 123 -2.14 -20.64 11.64
C ARG A 123 -2.47 -19.67 10.52
N VAL A 124 -3.28 -18.65 10.83
CA VAL A 124 -3.62 -17.57 9.90
C VAL A 124 -2.86 -16.31 10.28
N PHE A 125 -2.29 -15.67 9.27
CA PHE A 125 -1.58 -14.40 9.39
C PHE A 125 -2.23 -13.36 8.48
N GLN A 126 -2.43 -12.17 9.01
CA GLN A 126 -2.88 -11.00 8.24
C GLN A 126 -1.85 -9.89 8.43
N TYR A 127 -1.24 -9.44 7.34
CA TYR A 127 -0.19 -8.41 7.36
C TYR A 127 0.94 -8.75 8.37
N GLY A 128 1.32 -10.03 8.41
CA GLY A 128 2.41 -10.55 9.24
C GLY A 128 2.06 -10.79 10.70
N THR A 129 0.84 -10.46 11.13
CA THR A 129 0.35 -10.68 12.49
C THR A 129 -0.53 -11.93 12.54
N GLN A 130 -0.31 -12.81 13.50
CA GLN A 130 -1.17 -13.99 13.68
C GLN A 130 -2.57 -13.55 14.14
N VAL A 131 -3.60 -14.11 13.50
CA VAL A 131 -5.00 -13.88 13.85
C VAL A 131 -5.56 -15.13 14.50
N GLY A 132 -5.97 -15.01 15.76
CA GLY A 132 -6.43 -16.13 16.57
C GLY A 132 -5.29 -17.05 17.03
N GLU A 133 -5.69 -18.11 17.74
CA GLU A 133 -4.79 -19.16 18.21
C GLU A 133 -4.52 -20.20 17.12
N GLU A 134 -3.43 -20.95 17.30
CA GLU A 134 -3.15 -22.10 16.46
C GLU A 134 -4.22 -23.19 16.63
N VAL A 135 -4.77 -23.67 15.53
CA VAL A 135 -5.69 -24.81 15.54
C VAL A 135 -4.90 -26.09 15.28
N VAL A 136 -5.09 -27.10 16.14
CA VAL A 136 -4.40 -28.39 16.06
C VAL A 136 -5.40 -29.53 15.95
N LEU A 137 -5.32 -30.29 14.85
CA LEU A 137 -6.06 -31.52 14.65
C LEU A 137 -5.42 -32.66 15.45
N SER A 138 -6.25 -33.52 16.04
CA SER A 138 -5.81 -34.66 16.82
C SER A 138 -5.68 -35.92 15.96
N GLY A 139 -4.49 -36.51 15.98
CA GLY A 139 -4.11 -37.69 15.21
C GLY A 139 -3.02 -37.39 14.18
N ALA A 140 -2.15 -38.36 13.92
CA ALA A 140 -1.10 -38.22 12.91
C ALA A 140 -1.64 -38.54 11.50
N LEU A 141 -1.41 -37.65 10.52
CA LEU A 141 -1.92 -37.80 9.13
C LEU A 141 -1.56 -39.15 8.49
N LYS A 142 -0.41 -39.72 8.83
CA LYS A 142 0.07 -41.00 8.26
C LYS A 142 -0.67 -42.23 8.80
N SER A 143 -1.29 -42.16 9.97
CA SER A 143 -1.82 -43.34 10.66
C SER A 143 -3.30 -43.21 11.05
N ALA A 144 -3.74 -42.01 11.42
CA ALA A 144 -5.08 -41.74 11.91
C ALA A 144 -6.17 -42.09 10.87
N GLY A 145 -5.98 -41.70 9.60
CA GLY A 145 -7.02 -41.88 8.58
C GLY A 145 -8.32 -41.18 8.99
N ALA A 146 -9.45 -41.89 8.88
CA ALA A 146 -10.76 -41.42 9.35
C ALA A 146 -10.89 -41.21 10.87
N LYS A 147 -9.84 -41.48 11.66
CA LYS A 147 -9.78 -41.17 13.09
C LYS A 147 -9.19 -39.80 13.39
N LEU A 148 -8.78 -39.05 12.36
CA LEU A 148 -8.35 -37.66 12.52
C LEU A 148 -9.56 -36.83 12.97
N THR A 149 -9.37 -35.95 13.96
CA THR A 149 -10.47 -35.13 14.51
C THR A 149 -10.02 -33.70 14.74
N ALA A 150 -10.95 -32.76 14.68
CA ALA A 150 -10.75 -31.40 15.17
C ALA A 150 -11.23 -31.36 16.64
N PRO A 151 -10.34 -31.27 17.65
CA PRO A 151 -10.75 -31.23 19.06
C PRO A 151 -11.70 -30.06 19.36
N ASP A 152 -11.45 -28.93 18.70
CA ASP A 152 -12.32 -27.75 18.70
C ASP A 152 -12.77 -27.45 17.25
N PRO A 153 -13.92 -28.01 16.82
CA PRO A 153 -14.47 -27.74 15.51
C PRO A 153 -14.89 -26.27 15.33
N ALA A 154 -15.29 -25.58 16.41
CA ALA A 154 -15.71 -24.19 16.31
C ALA A 154 -14.52 -23.28 16.00
N ALA A 155 -13.37 -23.51 16.64
CA ALA A 155 -12.13 -22.81 16.31
C ALA A 155 -11.67 -23.07 14.88
N PHE A 156 -11.81 -24.32 14.39
CA PHE A 156 -11.44 -24.65 13.02
C PHE A 156 -12.38 -24.01 11.98
N ASP A 157 -13.70 -23.99 12.24
CA ASP A 157 -14.68 -23.27 11.39
C ASP A 157 -14.39 -21.77 11.36
N ALA A 158 -14.09 -21.18 12.52
CA ALA A 158 -13.73 -19.77 12.62
C ALA A 158 -12.46 -19.44 11.81
N LEU A 159 -11.41 -20.27 11.91
CA LEU A 159 -10.18 -20.13 11.13
C LEU A 159 -10.46 -20.24 9.62
N ALA A 160 -11.26 -21.23 9.20
CA ALA A 160 -11.64 -21.41 7.81
C ALA A 160 -12.40 -20.19 7.26
N ARG A 161 -13.34 -19.64 8.04
CA ARG A 161 -14.06 -18.40 7.70
C ARG A 161 -13.12 -17.21 7.60
N THR A 162 -12.14 -17.08 8.50
CA THR A 162 -11.13 -16.02 8.41
C THR A 162 -10.36 -16.07 7.10
N VAL A 163 -10.10 -17.27 6.56
CA VAL A 163 -9.44 -17.42 5.25
C VAL A 163 -10.40 -17.16 4.10
N LEU A 164 -11.54 -17.85 4.07
CA LEU A 164 -12.47 -17.89 2.95
C LEU A 164 -13.31 -16.62 2.78
N LEU A 165 -13.65 -15.95 3.89
CA LEU A 165 -14.51 -14.77 3.91
C LEU A 165 -13.73 -13.48 4.10
N TRP A 166 -12.40 -13.53 3.94
CA TRP A 166 -11.58 -12.35 4.12
C TRP A 166 -11.93 -11.27 3.09
N GLY A 167 -12.06 -10.05 3.62
CA GLY A 167 -12.10 -8.83 2.85
C GLY A 167 -11.50 -7.70 3.67
N PRO A 168 -11.00 -6.63 3.01
CA PRO A 168 -10.48 -5.45 3.69
C PRO A 168 -11.52 -4.89 4.67
N GLN A 169 -11.18 -4.86 5.96
CA GLN A 169 -12.02 -4.24 6.98
C GLN A 169 -11.95 -2.73 6.87
N GLU A 170 -13.05 -2.05 7.20
CA GLU A 170 -13.08 -0.59 7.15
C GLU A 170 -11.99 0.03 8.05
N VAL A 171 -11.10 0.81 7.44
CA VAL A 171 -9.94 1.39 8.11
C VAL A 171 -10.27 2.80 8.59
N ARG A 172 -10.36 2.95 9.91
CA ARG A 172 -10.71 4.22 10.59
C ARG A 172 -9.55 4.86 11.36
N ARG A 173 -8.36 4.25 11.35
CA ARG A 173 -7.17 4.71 12.10
C ARG A 173 -5.93 4.69 11.21
N VAL A 174 -5.09 5.73 11.31
CA VAL A 174 -3.83 5.85 10.56
C VAL A 174 -2.89 4.66 10.82
N SER A 175 -2.77 4.21 12.08
CA SER A 175 -1.91 3.08 12.43
C SER A 175 -2.30 1.78 11.70
N VAL A 176 -3.60 1.53 11.58
CA VAL A 176 -4.12 0.35 10.87
C VAL A 176 -3.94 0.49 9.37
N LEU A 177 -4.20 1.70 8.83
CA LEU A 177 -3.96 2.01 7.42
C LEU A 177 -2.53 1.66 7.03
N VAL A 178 -1.57 2.19 7.79
CA VAL A 178 -0.14 1.97 7.62
C VAL A 178 0.23 0.49 7.66
N GLN A 179 -0.29 -0.26 8.64
CA GLN A 179 -0.05 -1.69 8.76
C GLN A 179 -0.55 -2.47 7.54
N HIS A 180 -1.57 -1.97 6.85
CA HIS A 180 -2.10 -2.64 5.66
C HIS A 180 -1.41 -2.20 4.36
N ILE A 181 -1.14 -0.90 4.17
CA ILE A 181 -0.59 -0.39 2.90
C ILE A 181 0.93 -0.56 2.80
N ALA A 182 1.67 -0.51 3.90
CA ALA A 182 3.14 -0.59 3.85
C ALA A 182 3.63 -1.96 3.38
N PRO A 183 3.07 -3.11 3.84
CA PRO A 183 3.40 -4.41 3.28
C PRO A 183 3.07 -4.51 1.79
N LEU A 184 1.89 -4.05 1.37
CA LEU A 184 1.48 -4.08 -0.05
C LEU A 184 2.36 -3.18 -0.94
N CYS A 185 2.81 -2.04 -0.42
CA CYS A 185 3.79 -1.19 -1.10
C CYS A 185 5.14 -1.92 -1.24
N ARG A 186 5.57 -2.71 -0.25
CA ARG A 186 6.78 -3.56 -0.37
C ARG A 186 6.61 -4.65 -1.43
N LEU A 187 5.42 -5.25 -1.52
CA LEU A 187 5.08 -6.20 -2.58
C LEU A 187 5.21 -5.56 -3.97
N LEU A 188 4.66 -4.35 -4.12
CA LEU A 188 4.71 -3.60 -5.38
C LEU A 188 6.16 -3.22 -5.73
N ARG A 189 6.96 -2.76 -4.76
CA ARG A 189 8.38 -2.46 -4.96
C ARG A 189 9.14 -3.67 -5.50
N GLU A 190 8.98 -4.83 -4.89
CA GLU A 190 9.70 -6.03 -5.35
C GLU A 190 9.17 -6.54 -6.70
N ALA A 191 7.90 -6.29 -7.03
CA ALA A 191 7.35 -6.51 -8.38
C ALA A 191 8.11 -5.72 -9.44
N VAL A 192 8.29 -4.42 -9.21
CA VAL A 192 9.02 -3.53 -10.13
C VAL A 192 10.46 -4.00 -10.28
N ARG A 193 11.13 -4.36 -9.17
CA ARG A 193 12.53 -4.81 -9.20
C ARG A 193 12.71 -6.10 -9.99
N GLU A 194 11.80 -7.07 -9.83
CA GLU A 194 11.87 -8.31 -10.58
C GLU A 194 11.68 -8.07 -12.08
N GLN A 195 10.71 -7.24 -12.45
CA GLN A 195 10.45 -6.91 -13.84
C GLN A 195 11.64 -6.21 -14.50
N LEU A 196 12.28 -5.26 -13.82
CA LEU A 196 13.51 -4.61 -14.31
C LEU A 196 14.65 -5.62 -14.52
N ARG A 197 14.82 -6.58 -13.60
CA ARG A 197 15.82 -7.65 -13.77
C ARG A 197 15.50 -8.55 -14.96
N ALA A 198 14.22 -8.86 -15.18
CA ALA A 198 13.78 -9.68 -16.29
C ALA A 198 14.07 -8.99 -17.64
N GLU A 199 13.76 -7.69 -17.75
CA GLU A 199 14.03 -6.89 -18.96
C GLU A 199 15.52 -6.62 -19.18
N SER A 200 16.33 -6.58 -18.12
CA SER A 200 17.78 -6.43 -18.24
C SER A 200 18.46 -7.69 -18.78
N GLY A 201 17.82 -8.85 -18.65
CA GLY A 201 18.33 -10.14 -19.12
C GLY A 201 18.02 -10.46 -20.59
N THR A 202 17.32 -9.57 -21.30
CA THR A 202 16.93 -9.76 -22.71
C THR A 202 17.81 -8.94 -23.65
N ASP A 203 18.06 -9.47 -24.85
CA ASP A 203 19.05 -8.93 -25.80
C ASP A 203 18.65 -7.55 -26.33
N ALA A 204 19.40 -6.49 -25.98
CA ALA A 204 18.99 -5.08 -26.06
C ALA A 204 18.47 -4.63 -27.44
N ASP A 205 18.94 -5.28 -28.49
CA ASP A 205 18.63 -4.99 -29.89
C ASP A 205 17.52 -5.87 -30.48
N ASP A 206 16.88 -6.74 -29.70
CA ASP A 206 15.75 -7.54 -30.17
C ASP A 206 14.44 -6.71 -30.16
N PRO A 207 13.93 -6.29 -31.34
CA PRO A 207 12.74 -5.46 -31.44
C PRO A 207 11.44 -6.23 -31.12
N THR A 208 11.51 -7.54 -30.89
CA THR A 208 10.36 -8.37 -30.54
C THR A 208 10.09 -8.44 -29.03
N VAL A 209 11.03 -7.94 -28.22
CA VAL A 209 10.92 -7.95 -26.75
C VAL A 209 10.44 -6.59 -26.26
N ASP A 210 9.20 -6.54 -25.78
CA ASP A 210 8.64 -5.36 -25.12
C ASP A 210 9.34 -5.11 -23.76
N ARG A 211 9.79 -3.87 -23.53
CA ARG A 211 10.57 -3.47 -22.33
C ARG A 211 9.96 -2.22 -21.67
N PRO A 212 8.69 -2.28 -21.30
CA PRO A 212 7.97 -1.09 -20.91
C PRO A 212 8.50 -0.51 -19.60
N PHE A 213 9.03 -1.32 -18.66
CA PHE A 213 9.59 -0.80 -17.41
C PHE A 213 10.98 -0.20 -17.57
N THR A 214 11.79 -0.69 -18.50
CA THR A 214 13.11 -0.13 -18.80
C THR A 214 12.95 1.20 -19.54
N GLY A 215 12.00 1.30 -20.46
CA GLY A 215 11.60 2.55 -21.12
C GLY A 215 11.05 3.55 -20.11
N LEU A 216 10.08 3.12 -19.30
CA LEU A 216 9.48 3.92 -18.24
C LEU A 216 10.51 4.37 -17.20
N ARG A 217 11.44 3.50 -16.78
CA ARG A 217 12.57 3.87 -15.91
C ARG A 217 13.44 4.93 -16.57
N SER A 218 13.72 4.80 -17.86
CA SER A 218 14.56 5.78 -18.58
C SER A 218 13.85 7.13 -18.71
N ASP A 219 12.56 7.13 -19.02
CA ASP A 219 11.74 8.34 -19.03
C ASP A 219 11.62 8.94 -17.63
N TRP A 220 11.34 8.13 -16.61
CA TRP A 220 11.24 8.57 -15.21
C TRP A 220 12.57 9.08 -14.66
N ARG A 221 13.69 8.43 -15.01
CA ARG A 221 15.03 8.94 -14.67
C ARG A 221 15.27 10.28 -15.34
N ARG A 222 14.99 10.39 -16.64
CA ARG A 222 15.15 11.64 -17.38
C ARG A 222 14.27 12.77 -16.82
N LEU A 223 13.06 12.45 -16.36
CA LEU A 223 12.05 13.40 -15.93
C LEU A 223 12.12 13.77 -14.43
N LEU A 224 12.64 12.88 -13.58
CA LEU A 224 12.53 13.00 -12.13
C LEU A 224 13.81 12.67 -11.36
N PHE A 225 14.62 11.71 -11.84
CA PHE A 225 15.79 11.23 -11.09
C PHE A 225 16.91 10.75 -12.03
N PRO A 226 17.71 11.64 -12.63
CA PRO A 226 18.71 11.26 -13.63
C PRO A 226 19.75 10.25 -13.10
N THR A 227 19.98 10.26 -11.78
CA THR A 227 20.98 9.45 -11.08
C THR A 227 20.41 8.25 -10.31
N ALA A 228 19.09 8.05 -10.26
CA ALA A 228 18.49 6.98 -9.46
C ALA A 228 18.87 5.58 -9.97
N ASP A 229 19.33 4.68 -9.10
CA ASP A 229 19.51 3.27 -9.46
C ASP A 229 18.17 2.52 -9.55
N ASP A 230 18.19 1.24 -9.93
CA ASP A 230 16.96 0.45 -10.11
C ASP A 230 16.21 0.23 -8.80
N ALA A 231 16.93 0.20 -7.67
CA ALA A 231 16.33 0.08 -6.35
C ALA A 231 15.58 1.36 -5.97
N THR A 232 16.21 2.52 -6.19
CA THR A 232 15.65 3.84 -5.94
C THR A 232 14.43 4.09 -6.81
N PHE A 233 14.49 3.74 -8.10
CA PHE A 233 13.34 3.84 -9.00
C PHE A 233 12.18 2.94 -8.55
N ALA A 234 12.43 1.68 -8.22
CA ALA A 234 11.37 0.77 -7.80
C ALA A 234 10.69 1.20 -6.48
N ASP A 235 11.47 1.77 -5.56
CA ASP A 235 10.97 2.31 -4.30
C ASP A 235 10.10 3.55 -4.55
N GLY A 236 10.61 4.52 -5.34
CA GLY A 236 9.88 5.71 -5.75
C GLY A 236 8.58 5.38 -6.51
N TYR A 237 8.62 4.41 -7.43
CA TYR A 237 7.44 3.90 -8.13
C TYR A 237 6.38 3.41 -7.14
N ALA A 238 6.76 2.51 -6.23
CA ALA A 238 5.81 1.85 -5.34
C ALA A 238 5.16 2.83 -4.37
N GLN A 239 5.94 3.75 -3.82
CA GLN A 239 5.42 4.83 -2.98
C GLN A 239 4.46 5.72 -3.77
N THR A 240 4.85 6.15 -4.98
CA THR A 240 4.04 7.04 -5.81
C THR A 240 2.67 6.44 -6.12
N VAL A 241 2.62 5.18 -6.56
CA VAL A 241 1.33 4.50 -6.82
C VAL A 241 0.49 4.39 -5.55
N THR A 242 1.11 4.02 -4.43
CA THR A 242 0.41 3.87 -3.14
C THR A 242 -0.24 5.19 -2.70
N PHE A 243 0.51 6.30 -2.76
CA PHE A 243 -0.01 7.61 -2.40
C PHE A 243 -0.97 8.18 -3.44
N ALA A 244 -0.80 7.87 -4.73
CA ALA A 244 -1.76 8.23 -5.78
C ALA A 244 -3.14 7.60 -5.52
N LEU A 245 -3.18 6.32 -5.14
CA LEU A 245 -4.44 5.65 -4.80
C LEU A 245 -5.08 6.25 -3.53
N LEU A 246 -4.29 6.56 -2.49
CA LEU A 246 -4.78 7.22 -1.28
C LEU A 246 -5.34 8.62 -1.58
N LEU A 247 -4.70 9.35 -2.49
CA LEU A 247 -5.14 10.66 -2.97
C LEU A 247 -6.41 10.55 -3.80
N ALA A 248 -6.50 9.59 -4.74
CA ALA A 248 -7.71 9.31 -5.50
C ALA A 248 -8.90 9.05 -4.56
N ARG A 249 -8.68 8.21 -3.55
CA ARG A 249 -9.70 7.90 -2.54
C ARG A 249 -10.10 9.13 -1.73
N THR A 250 -9.14 9.99 -1.38
CA THR A 250 -9.37 11.28 -0.72
C THR A 250 -10.22 12.23 -1.60
N GLU A 251 -10.00 12.21 -2.90
CA GLU A 251 -10.75 12.99 -3.88
C GLU A 251 -12.12 12.40 -4.24
N GLY A 252 -12.47 11.24 -3.68
CA GLY A 252 -13.73 10.55 -3.96
C GLY A 252 -13.74 9.86 -5.32
N ILE A 253 -12.57 9.65 -5.93
CA ILE A 253 -12.41 8.82 -7.12
C ILE A 253 -12.47 7.34 -6.65
N PRO A 254 -13.38 6.52 -7.19
CA PRO A 254 -13.40 5.09 -6.89
C PRO A 254 -12.08 4.44 -7.31
N VAL A 255 -11.44 3.70 -6.41
CA VAL A 255 -10.16 3.04 -6.72
C VAL A 255 -10.33 1.57 -7.07
N THR A 256 -11.50 0.98 -6.77
CA THR A 256 -11.91 -0.35 -7.26
C THR A 256 -12.93 -0.25 -8.38
N GLY A 257 -12.92 -1.21 -9.32
CA GLY A 257 -13.85 -1.24 -10.46
C GLY A 257 -13.62 -0.15 -11.51
N THR A 258 -12.56 0.64 -11.36
CA THR A 258 -12.08 1.65 -12.32
C THR A 258 -10.68 1.26 -12.74
N SER A 259 -10.35 1.37 -14.04
CA SER A 259 -8.98 1.08 -14.49
C SER A 259 -8.00 2.10 -13.91
N PHE A 260 -6.78 1.68 -13.61
CA PHE A 260 -5.78 2.59 -13.04
C PHE A 260 -5.42 3.75 -13.98
N HIS A 261 -5.47 3.51 -15.30
CA HIS A 261 -5.35 4.57 -16.30
C HIS A 261 -6.41 5.67 -16.11
N GLU A 262 -7.68 5.27 -15.91
CA GLU A 262 -8.79 6.18 -15.68
C GLU A 262 -8.67 6.91 -14.33
N ILE A 263 -8.20 6.23 -13.28
CA ILE A 263 -7.89 6.87 -11.99
C ILE A 263 -6.83 7.96 -12.19
N GLY A 264 -5.75 7.65 -12.92
CA GLY A 264 -4.68 8.59 -13.23
C GLY A 264 -5.18 9.79 -14.05
N ARG A 265 -6.04 9.56 -15.04
CA ARG A 265 -6.69 10.62 -15.83
C ARG A 265 -7.56 11.55 -14.97
N ARG A 266 -8.31 11.02 -14.01
CA ARG A 266 -9.12 11.84 -13.10
C ARG A 266 -8.27 12.62 -12.11
N LEU A 267 -7.19 12.02 -11.61
CA LEU A 267 -6.22 12.71 -10.75
C LEU A 267 -5.51 13.84 -11.49
N HIS A 268 -5.15 13.64 -12.77
CA HIS A 268 -4.39 14.61 -13.55
C HIS A 268 -5.03 16.01 -13.58
N ALA A 269 -6.35 16.13 -13.46
CA ALA A 269 -7.06 17.41 -13.45
C ALA A 269 -6.73 18.34 -12.26
N GLY A 270 -6.07 17.83 -11.22
CA GLY A 270 -5.58 18.64 -10.10
C GLY A 270 -4.25 18.18 -9.50
N HIS A 271 -3.72 17.05 -9.98
CA HIS A 271 -2.56 16.35 -9.45
C HIS A 271 -1.74 15.75 -10.57
N ALA A 272 -1.22 16.58 -11.47
CA ALA A 272 -0.74 16.08 -12.74
C ALA A 272 0.45 15.14 -12.65
N LEU A 273 1.39 15.35 -11.71
CA LEU A 273 2.51 14.43 -11.53
C LEU A 273 2.01 13.07 -11.03
N MET A 274 1.17 13.03 -10.00
CA MET A 274 0.63 11.76 -9.48
C MET A 274 -0.32 11.07 -10.48
N GLY A 275 -1.10 11.84 -11.23
CA GLY A 275 -1.97 11.34 -12.29
C GLY A 275 -1.19 10.80 -13.48
N LYS A 276 -0.17 11.53 -13.94
CA LYS A 276 0.73 11.12 -15.02
C LYS A 276 1.57 9.92 -14.62
N ALA A 277 2.06 9.90 -13.38
CA ALA A 277 2.68 8.74 -12.79
C ALA A 277 1.74 7.55 -12.90
N LEU A 278 0.57 7.61 -12.27
CA LEU A 278 -0.36 6.49 -12.29
C LEU A 278 -0.72 6.03 -13.72
N GLN A 279 -0.89 6.94 -14.69
CA GLN A 279 -1.08 6.59 -16.11
C GLN A 279 0.11 5.84 -16.70
N LEU A 280 1.30 6.45 -16.70
CA LEU A 280 2.52 5.88 -17.27
C LEU A 280 2.89 4.53 -16.63
N LEU A 281 2.62 4.42 -15.33
CA LEU A 281 2.85 3.24 -14.54
C LEU A 281 1.82 2.13 -14.82
N THR A 282 0.65 2.45 -15.40
CA THR A 282 -0.48 1.51 -15.59
C THR A 282 -0.72 1.07 -17.02
N ASP A 283 -0.25 1.84 -18.00
CA ASP A 283 -0.26 1.47 -19.43
C ASP A 283 0.67 0.27 -19.75
N ASN A 284 1.51 -0.11 -18.79
CA ASN A 284 2.63 -1.02 -18.94
C ASN A 284 2.55 -2.25 -18.00
N VAL A 285 1.38 -2.47 -17.38
CA VAL A 285 1.17 -3.45 -16.30
C VAL A 285 0.85 -4.81 -16.89
N ASN A 286 1.71 -5.80 -16.65
CA ASN A 286 1.37 -7.20 -16.94
C ASN A 286 0.41 -7.77 -15.86
N GLU A 287 -0.25 -8.90 -16.15
CA GLU A 287 -1.22 -9.57 -15.24
C GLU A 287 -0.71 -9.75 -13.79
N ARG A 288 0.62 -9.82 -13.58
CA ARG A 288 1.23 -10.03 -12.25
C ARG A 288 1.16 -8.77 -11.40
N PHE A 289 1.30 -7.59 -12.01
CA PHE A 289 1.20 -6.31 -11.31
C PHE A 289 -0.26 -5.99 -10.98
N GLU A 290 -1.21 -6.40 -11.83
CA GLU A 290 -2.64 -6.18 -11.59
C GLU A 290 -3.10 -6.78 -10.27
N VAL A 291 -2.61 -7.97 -9.88
CA VAL A 291 -2.98 -8.60 -8.61
C VAL A 291 -2.56 -7.77 -7.40
N THR A 292 -1.30 -7.31 -7.37
CA THR A 292 -0.80 -6.50 -6.25
C THR A 292 -1.47 -5.14 -6.20
N LEU A 293 -1.70 -4.54 -7.37
CA LEU A 293 -2.41 -3.26 -7.50
C LEU A 293 -3.89 -3.39 -7.08
N ASP A 294 -4.57 -4.47 -7.43
CA ASP A 294 -5.96 -4.73 -7.00
C ASP A 294 -6.05 -4.92 -5.49
N LEU A 295 -5.14 -5.68 -4.88
CA LEU A 295 -5.07 -5.83 -3.42
C LEU A 295 -4.84 -4.48 -2.72
N LEU A 296 -3.95 -3.65 -3.27
CA LEU A 296 -3.69 -2.31 -2.76
C LEU A 296 -4.93 -1.41 -2.92
N ALA A 297 -5.57 -1.41 -4.09
CA ALA A 297 -6.77 -0.63 -4.37
C ALA A 297 -7.93 -1.04 -3.46
N ARG A 298 -8.18 -2.34 -3.27
CA ARG A 298 -9.21 -2.86 -2.35
C ARG A 298 -8.94 -2.44 -0.90
N THR A 299 -7.68 -2.45 -0.49
CA THR A 299 -7.27 -1.97 0.85
C THR A 299 -7.52 -0.46 0.98
N VAL A 300 -7.15 0.34 -0.02
CA VAL A 300 -7.36 1.79 -0.03
C VAL A 300 -8.85 2.15 -0.09
N GLU A 301 -9.68 1.40 -0.81
CA GLU A 301 -11.14 1.66 -0.88
C GLU A 301 -11.81 1.55 0.50
N SER A 302 -11.31 0.64 1.35
CA SER A 302 -11.81 0.43 2.71
C SER A 302 -11.51 1.58 3.69
N VAL A 303 -10.75 2.60 3.26
CA VAL A 303 -10.36 3.72 4.12
C VAL A 303 -11.49 4.72 4.30
N ASP A 304 -11.87 4.96 5.56
CA ASP A 304 -12.78 6.03 5.96
C ASP A 304 -11.99 7.29 6.35
N TRP A 305 -11.69 8.11 5.34
CA TRP A 305 -11.04 9.39 5.55
C TRP A 305 -11.84 10.35 6.42
N LYS A 306 -13.18 10.29 6.41
CA LYS A 306 -14.00 11.21 7.23
C LYS A 306 -13.75 10.97 8.71
N THR A 307 -13.65 9.71 9.13
CA THR A 307 -13.31 9.37 10.51
C THR A 307 -11.86 9.67 10.84
N ILE A 308 -10.91 9.31 9.97
CA ILE A 308 -9.47 9.58 10.19
C ILE A 308 -9.21 11.09 10.39
N ARG A 309 -9.87 11.95 9.61
CA ARG A 309 -9.71 13.41 9.67
C ARG A 309 -10.32 14.06 10.90
N ARG A 310 -11.41 13.51 11.44
CA ARG A 310 -12.11 14.08 12.61
C ARG A 310 -11.24 14.12 13.87
N GLY A 311 -10.21 13.28 13.96
CA GLY A 311 -9.37 13.14 15.15
C GLY A 311 -7.97 13.78 15.06
N ASN A 312 -7.50 14.23 13.89
CA ASN A 312 -6.12 14.70 13.75
C ASN A 312 -5.92 15.65 12.55
N ARG A 313 -5.52 16.90 12.82
CA ARG A 313 -5.19 17.93 11.82
C ARG A 313 -3.98 17.52 10.96
N ASP A 314 -3.09 16.71 11.52
CA ASP A 314 -1.86 16.20 10.93
C ASP A 314 -1.96 14.72 10.54
N ALA A 315 -3.18 14.18 10.33
CA ALA A 315 -3.39 12.77 10.01
C ALA A 315 -2.51 12.28 8.85
N TYR A 316 -2.32 13.11 7.82
CA TYR A 316 -1.47 12.82 6.66
C TYR A 316 0.04 12.90 6.97
N LEU A 317 0.44 13.78 7.88
CA LEU A 317 1.83 13.86 8.35
C LEU A 317 2.23 12.58 9.09
N HIS A 318 1.41 12.21 10.07
CA HIS A 318 1.60 10.98 10.84
C HIS A 318 1.45 9.73 9.98
N LEU A 319 0.62 9.78 8.94
CA LEU A 319 0.49 8.70 7.96
C LEU A 319 1.82 8.44 7.28
N TYR A 320 2.48 9.46 6.72
CA TYR A 320 3.75 9.25 6.03
C TYR A 320 4.86 8.82 6.99
N GLU A 321 4.91 9.38 8.20
CA GLU A 321 5.90 9.00 9.22
C GLU A 321 5.77 7.53 9.60
N SER A 322 4.53 7.16 9.96
CA SER A 322 4.21 5.81 10.39
C SER A 322 4.39 4.86 9.22
N PHE A 323 4.00 5.27 8.00
CA PHE A 323 4.23 4.51 6.78
C PHE A 323 5.70 4.17 6.61
N LEU A 324 6.61 5.14 6.63
CA LEU A 324 8.03 4.89 6.48
C LEU A 324 8.57 3.95 7.57
N SER A 325 8.08 4.08 8.81
CA SER A 325 8.52 3.19 9.90
C SER A 325 8.16 1.71 9.69
N VAL A 326 7.02 1.43 9.04
CA VAL A 326 6.58 0.05 8.74
C VAL A 326 7.07 -0.41 7.37
N TYR A 327 7.25 0.52 6.44
CA TYR A 327 7.69 0.27 5.09
C TYR A 327 9.18 -0.05 5.03
N ASP A 328 10.03 0.82 5.57
CA ASP A 328 11.49 0.70 5.51
C ASP A 328 12.16 1.64 6.53
N ASP A 329 12.49 1.11 7.73
CA ASP A 329 13.08 1.91 8.81
C ASP A 329 14.51 2.41 8.45
N ASP A 330 15.24 1.67 7.60
CA ASP A 330 16.56 2.10 7.12
C ASP A 330 16.43 3.23 6.10
N LEU A 331 15.43 3.19 5.22
CA LEU A 331 15.09 4.30 4.36
C LEU A 331 14.72 5.52 5.20
N ARG A 332 13.87 5.37 6.23
CA ARG A 332 13.50 6.47 7.14
C ARG A 332 14.72 7.16 7.76
N ARG A 333 15.69 6.37 8.22
CA ARG A 333 16.94 6.90 8.83
C ARG A 333 17.80 7.62 7.80
N ARG A 334 17.93 7.08 6.59
CA ARG A 334 18.76 7.64 5.51
C ARG A 334 18.14 8.85 4.84
N SER A 335 16.82 8.83 4.64
CA SER A 335 16.06 9.93 4.05
C SER A 335 16.01 11.15 4.96
N GLY A 336 16.41 11.00 6.23
CA GLY A 336 16.38 12.09 7.21
C GLY A 336 14.98 12.64 7.43
N SER A 337 13.93 11.85 7.13
CA SER A 337 12.51 12.25 7.22
C SER A 337 12.04 12.35 8.68
N TYR A 338 12.79 13.09 9.50
CA TYR A 338 12.38 13.55 10.81
C TYR A 338 11.62 14.85 10.59
N TYR A 339 10.35 14.84 11.00
CA TYR A 339 9.51 16.00 10.86
C TYR A 339 9.99 17.11 11.77
N THR A 340 10.15 18.30 11.20
CA THR A 340 10.30 19.52 11.97
C THR A 340 9.08 19.66 12.87
N PRO A 341 9.23 19.71 14.21
CA PRO A 341 8.10 19.84 15.12
C PRO A 341 7.24 21.05 14.72
N HIS A 342 5.92 20.86 14.65
CA HIS A 342 5.01 21.89 14.16
C HIS A 342 5.17 23.22 14.91
N GLN A 343 5.47 23.17 16.21
CA GLN A 343 5.69 24.34 17.06
C GLN A 343 6.90 25.17 16.59
N VAL A 344 7.96 24.52 16.10
CA VAL A 344 9.14 25.21 15.55
C VAL A 344 8.79 25.87 14.23
N VAL A 345 8.08 25.15 13.35
CA VAL A 345 7.63 25.68 12.05
C VAL A 345 6.70 26.88 12.25
N GLU A 346 5.73 26.79 13.16
CA GLU A 346 4.78 27.87 13.44
C GLU A 346 5.50 29.15 13.89
N GLU A 347 6.49 29.03 14.77
CA GLU A 347 7.27 30.19 15.21
C GLU A 347 8.15 30.78 14.11
N MET A 348 8.80 29.94 13.30
CA MET A 348 9.60 30.42 12.16
C MET A 348 8.74 31.15 11.12
N VAL A 349 7.55 30.63 10.83
CA VAL A 349 6.56 31.28 9.96
C VAL A 349 6.06 32.59 10.57
N ARG A 350 5.80 32.63 11.88
CA ARG A 350 5.37 33.84 12.59
C ARG A 350 6.45 34.93 12.54
N LEU A 351 7.69 34.59 12.85
CA LEU A 351 8.84 35.51 12.86
C LEU A 351 9.10 36.07 11.46
N THR A 352 9.04 35.21 10.44
CA THR A 352 9.19 35.64 9.04
C THR A 352 8.09 36.62 8.64
N GLU A 353 6.84 36.36 9.03
CA GLU A 353 5.74 37.30 8.77
C GLU A 353 5.92 38.65 9.50
N GLU A 354 6.46 38.63 10.72
CA GLU A 354 6.75 39.83 11.47
C GLU A 354 7.75 40.72 10.72
N VAL A 355 8.78 40.14 10.10
CA VAL A 355 9.72 40.84 9.23
C VAL A 355 9.03 41.40 7.98
N LEU A 356 8.17 40.61 7.32
CA LEU A 356 7.38 41.09 6.16
C LEU A 356 6.61 42.37 6.50
N ARG A 357 5.98 42.41 7.68
CA ARG A 357 5.16 43.55 8.12
C ARG A 357 6.00 44.74 8.58
N THR A 358 6.96 44.51 9.45
CA THR A 358 7.69 45.58 10.16
C THR A 358 8.86 46.15 9.38
N ARG A 359 9.47 45.36 8.49
CA ARG A 359 10.69 45.75 7.74
C ARG A 359 10.44 45.92 6.24
N LEU A 360 9.50 45.18 5.67
CA LEU A 360 9.27 45.15 4.21
C LEU A 360 7.96 45.79 3.77
N GLY A 361 7.22 46.41 4.70
CA GLY A 361 5.99 47.17 4.42
C GLY A 361 4.83 46.33 3.89
N LYS A 362 4.87 45.00 4.06
CA LYS A 362 3.81 44.07 3.63
C LYS A 362 2.78 43.91 4.74
N SER A 363 1.83 44.84 4.81
CA SER A 363 0.83 44.93 5.89
C SER A 363 -0.06 43.68 6.06
N ARG A 364 -0.24 42.88 5.00
CA ARG A 364 -0.97 41.60 5.01
C ARG A 364 -0.05 40.38 5.16
N GLY A 365 1.26 40.59 5.36
CA GLY A 365 2.23 39.50 5.52
C GLY A 365 2.26 38.60 4.28
N TYR A 366 2.14 37.29 4.46
CA TYR A 366 2.05 36.32 3.36
C TYR A 366 0.85 36.53 2.43
N GLY A 367 -0.21 37.18 2.94
CA GLY A 367 -1.42 37.48 2.19
C GLY A 367 -1.30 38.66 1.23
N ASP A 368 -0.16 39.36 1.15
CA ASP A 368 0.10 40.41 0.16
C ASP A 368 0.45 39.80 -1.21
N ASP A 369 -0.08 40.37 -2.29
CA ASP A 369 0.04 39.81 -3.65
C ASP A 369 1.49 39.85 -4.19
N GLY A 370 2.31 40.77 -3.69
CA GLY A 370 3.72 40.89 -4.06
C GLY A 370 4.69 39.99 -3.28
N VAL A 371 4.19 39.03 -2.49
CA VAL A 371 5.03 38.11 -1.69
C VAL A 371 5.02 36.73 -2.36
N HIS A 372 6.14 36.27 -2.88
CA HIS A 372 6.27 34.90 -3.40
C HIS A 372 7.02 34.05 -2.37
N ILE A 373 6.55 32.83 -2.12
CA ILE A 373 7.09 31.95 -1.09
C ILE A 373 7.72 30.74 -1.76
N VAL A 374 9.00 30.52 -1.47
CA VAL A 374 9.77 29.39 -1.98
C VAL A 374 10.25 28.55 -0.80
N ASP A 375 9.94 27.26 -0.83
CA ASP A 375 10.50 26.26 0.07
C ASP A 375 11.38 25.29 -0.74
N PRO A 376 12.72 25.42 -0.70
CA PRO A 376 13.64 24.67 -1.55
C PRO A 376 13.84 23.21 -1.12
N ALA A 377 13.36 22.84 0.07
CA ALA A 377 13.47 21.49 0.62
C ALA A 377 12.20 21.20 1.43
N MET A 378 11.06 21.20 0.75
CA MET A 378 9.76 21.26 1.40
C MET A 378 9.41 20.01 2.20
N GLY A 379 10.04 18.87 1.92
CA GLY A 379 9.68 17.59 2.50
C GLY A 379 8.21 17.28 2.25
N THR A 380 7.46 17.15 3.34
CA THR A 380 6.01 16.94 3.31
C THR A 380 5.20 18.23 3.29
N GLY A 381 5.81 19.37 2.98
CA GLY A 381 5.17 20.66 2.79
C GLY A 381 4.77 21.39 4.08
N THR A 382 5.43 21.11 5.20
CA THR A 382 4.99 21.63 6.51
C THR A 382 5.04 23.17 6.60
N TYR A 383 6.05 23.83 6.03
CA TYR A 383 6.09 25.30 5.99
C TYR A 383 4.97 25.87 5.11
N LEU A 384 4.84 25.36 3.88
CA LEU A 384 3.80 25.81 2.93
C LEU A 384 2.40 25.64 3.52
N HIS A 385 2.11 24.49 4.13
CA HIS A 385 0.84 24.22 4.80
C HIS A 385 0.59 25.21 5.95
N THR A 386 1.58 25.42 6.81
CA THR A 386 1.47 26.35 7.96
C THR A 386 1.20 27.78 7.48
N ILE A 387 1.80 28.20 6.36
CA ILE A 387 1.57 29.52 5.74
C ILE A 387 0.13 29.62 5.22
N ILE A 388 -0.38 28.61 4.50
CA ILE A 388 -1.77 28.59 4.00
C ILE A 388 -2.76 28.73 5.16
N GLU A 389 -2.60 27.92 6.22
CA GLU A 389 -3.48 27.95 7.39
C GLU A 389 -3.43 29.30 8.11
N ARG A 390 -2.24 29.89 8.20
CA ARG A 390 -2.06 31.21 8.81
C ARG A 390 -2.78 32.29 8.02
N VAL A 391 -2.64 32.30 6.69
CA VAL A 391 -3.34 33.25 5.82
C VAL A 391 -4.85 33.05 5.89
N ALA A 392 -5.32 31.80 5.87
CA ALA A 392 -6.74 31.45 6.02
C ALA A 392 -7.33 32.02 7.32
N ARG A 393 -6.68 31.73 8.46
CA ARG A 393 -7.08 32.18 9.80
C ARG A 393 -7.09 33.70 9.91
N GLN A 394 -6.09 34.37 9.35
CA GLN A 394 -6.02 35.84 9.38
C GLN A 394 -7.08 36.49 8.50
N ALA A 395 -7.35 35.94 7.32
CA ALA A 395 -8.42 36.42 6.44
C ALA A 395 -9.80 36.24 7.10
N ALA A 396 -10.05 35.07 7.69
CA ALA A 396 -11.27 34.78 8.45
C ALA A 396 -11.46 35.74 9.63
N ALA A 397 -10.41 35.97 10.41
CA ALA A 397 -10.46 36.89 11.56
C ALA A 397 -10.69 38.36 11.16
N ARG A 398 -10.18 38.79 9.99
CA ARG A 398 -10.31 40.17 9.52
C ARG A 398 -11.64 40.45 8.82
N SER A 399 -12.17 39.49 8.08
CA SER A 399 -13.25 39.76 7.11
C SER A 399 -14.28 38.64 7.01
N GLY A 400 -14.28 37.70 7.97
CA GLY A 400 -15.21 36.57 8.04
C GLY A 400 -14.74 35.35 7.25
N GLU A 401 -15.30 34.18 7.58
CA GLU A 401 -14.90 32.88 7.01
C GLU A 401 -14.98 32.82 5.48
N ALA A 402 -15.94 33.54 4.88
CA ALA A 402 -16.08 33.59 3.43
C ALA A 402 -14.83 34.15 2.71
N MET A 403 -14.05 35.00 3.37
CA MET A 403 -12.85 35.61 2.80
C MET A 403 -11.60 34.73 2.88
N ALA A 404 -11.62 33.66 3.69
CA ALA A 404 -10.52 32.71 3.74
C ALA A 404 -10.30 32.02 2.38
N ARG A 405 -11.39 31.63 1.72
CA ARG A 405 -11.36 31.00 0.38
C ARG A 405 -10.59 31.82 -0.64
N ASP A 406 -10.94 33.10 -0.77
CA ASP A 406 -10.34 34.03 -1.73
C ASP A 406 -8.87 34.33 -1.40
N ALA A 407 -8.54 34.49 -0.12
CA ALA A 407 -7.17 34.68 0.33
C ALA A 407 -6.26 33.46 0.02
N ILE A 408 -6.77 32.24 0.23
CA ILE A 408 -6.04 31.01 -0.07
C ILE A 408 -5.89 30.82 -1.58
N GLY A 409 -6.94 31.08 -2.37
CA GLY A 409 -6.87 30.99 -3.83
C GLY A 409 -5.79 31.89 -4.42
N ARG A 410 -5.69 33.15 -3.96
CA ARG A 410 -4.62 34.07 -4.38
C ARG A 410 -3.23 33.67 -3.87
N LEU A 411 -3.16 33.02 -2.70
CA LEU A 411 -1.90 32.55 -2.14
C LEU A 411 -1.35 31.35 -2.93
N ALA A 412 -2.21 30.41 -3.30
CA ALA A 412 -1.81 29.14 -3.91
C ALA A 412 -0.95 29.32 -5.17
N GLY A 413 -1.25 30.30 -6.01
CA GLY A 413 -0.44 30.62 -7.20
C GLY A 413 0.94 31.23 -6.92
N ARG A 414 1.26 31.55 -5.66
CA ARG A 414 2.52 32.18 -5.22
C ARG A 414 3.35 31.31 -4.27
N LEU A 415 2.89 30.08 -4.02
CA LEU A 415 3.62 29.08 -3.25
C LEU A 415 4.41 28.21 -4.21
N TYR A 416 5.69 28.02 -3.92
CA TYR A 416 6.59 27.15 -4.65
C TYR A 416 7.28 26.21 -3.67
N GLY A 417 7.24 24.92 -3.95
CA GLY A 417 7.85 23.88 -3.13
C GLY A 417 8.69 22.95 -3.98
N PHE A 418 9.89 22.64 -3.51
CA PHE A 418 10.81 21.74 -4.19
C PHE A 418 11.17 20.61 -3.23
N GLU A 419 11.13 19.39 -3.72
CA GLU A 419 11.49 18.22 -2.94
C GLU A 419 12.26 17.24 -3.82
N LEU A 420 13.31 16.65 -3.26
CA LEU A 420 14.08 15.65 -3.98
C LEU A 420 13.29 14.35 -4.11
N GLN A 421 12.59 13.91 -3.06
CA GLN A 421 11.98 12.59 -2.99
C GLN A 421 10.49 12.59 -3.41
N MET A 422 10.07 11.62 -4.23
CA MET A 422 8.66 11.45 -4.63
C MET A 422 7.70 11.27 -3.45
N GLY A 423 8.10 10.49 -2.44
CA GLY A 423 7.26 10.15 -1.30
C GLY A 423 6.82 11.39 -0.49
N PRO A 424 7.76 12.19 0.05
CA PRO A 424 7.44 13.43 0.73
C PRO A 424 6.71 14.44 -0.18
N PHE A 425 7.10 14.54 -1.46
CA PHE A 425 6.40 15.37 -2.44
C PHE A 425 4.91 15.02 -2.54
N ALA A 426 4.58 13.74 -2.74
CA ALA A 426 3.20 13.28 -2.87
C ALA A 426 2.37 13.62 -1.62
N VAL A 427 3.00 13.55 -0.45
CA VAL A 427 2.36 13.92 0.83
C VAL A 427 2.17 15.42 0.94
N ALA A 428 3.13 16.22 0.50
CA ALA A 428 2.99 17.69 0.45
C ALA A 428 1.80 18.09 -0.42
N GLU A 429 1.69 17.48 -1.61
CA GLU A 429 0.60 17.71 -2.55
C GLU A 429 -0.77 17.31 -1.98
N LEU A 430 -0.86 16.09 -1.41
CA LEU A 430 -2.05 15.58 -0.73
C LEU A 430 -2.51 16.50 0.41
N ARG A 431 -1.57 16.96 1.25
CA ARG A 431 -1.86 17.88 2.37
C ARG A 431 -2.32 19.24 1.91
N ALA A 432 -1.69 19.77 0.87
CA ALA A 432 -2.04 21.08 0.33
C ALA A 432 -3.43 21.03 -0.32
N ALA A 433 -3.69 20.06 -1.20
CA ALA A 433 -5.01 19.93 -1.83
C ALA A 433 -6.13 19.69 -0.81
N ASP A 434 -5.90 18.86 0.21
CA ASP A 434 -6.89 18.67 1.27
C ASP A 434 -7.17 19.98 2.04
N LEU A 435 -6.14 20.77 2.31
CA LEU A 435 -6.30 22.05 2.98
C LEU A 435 -7.07 23.06 2.13
N LEU A 436 -6.77 23.17 0.83
CA LEU A 436 -7.54 24.02 -0.08
C LEU A 436 -9.01 23.61 -0.12
N LYS A 437 -9.28 22.30 -0.25
CA LYS A 437 -10.62 21.72 -0.27
C LYS A 437 -11.41 21.99 1.01
N LYS A 438 -10.76 21.87 2.18
CA LYS A 438 -11.36 22.19 3.49
C LYS A 438 -11.86 23.63 3.57
N HIS A 439 -11.19 24.57 2.91
CA HIS A 439 -11.58 25.97 2.84
C HIS A 439 -12.42 26.31 1.59
N GLY A 440 -12.80 25.33 0.77
CA GLY A 440 -13.54 25.52 -0.48
C GLY A 440 -12.76 26.29 -1.55
N ALA A 441 -11.44 26.41 -1.42
CA ALA A 441 -10.58 27.01 -2.42
C ALA A 441 -10.33 26.02 -3.57
N ALA A 442 -10.35 26.52 -4.80
CA ALA A 442 -9.95 25.73 -5.96
C ALA A 442 -8.42 25.70 -6.07
N LEU A 443 -7.89 24.61 -6.61
CA LEU A 443 -6.50 24.55 -7.05
C LEU A 443 -6.25 25.61 -8.15
N PRO A 444 -5.05 26.19 -8.24
CA PRO A 444 -4.70 27.06 -9.36
C PRO A 444 -4.87 26.35 -10.72
N PRO A 445 -5.03 27.10 -11.83
CA PRO A 445 -4.96 26.53 -13.16
C PRO A 445 -3.58 25.91 -13.37
N GLY A 446 -3.52 24.58 -13.56
CA GLY A 446 -2.26 23.83 -13.60
C GLY A 446 -1.68 23.53 -12.20
N GLY A 447 -2.53 23.19 -11.23
CA GLY A 447 -2.10 22.60 -9.97
C GLY A 447 -1.32 23.54 -9.02
N LEU A 448 -0.72 22.97 -7.98
CA LEU A 448 0.17 23.71 -7.07
C LEU A 448 1.57 23.76 -7.68
N ASN A 449 2.34 24.83 -7.46
CA ASN A 449 3.73 24.89 -7.94
C ASN A 449 4.68 24.06 -7.04
N LEU A 450 4.40 22.77 -6.91
CA LEU A 450 5.26 21.81 -6.25
C LEU A 450 6.03 21.02 -7.31
N HIS A 451 7.31 20.76 -7.04
CA HIS A 451 8.23 20.16 -7.99
C HIS A 451 9.06 19.05 -7.34
N VAL A 452 9.32 17.99 -8.09
CA VAL A 452 10.29 16.96 -7.73
C VAL A 452 11.60 17.23 -8.44
N THR A 453 12.61 17.70 -7.73
CA THR A 453 13.90 18.10 -8.31
C THR A 453 14.96 18.33 -7.22
N ASP A 454 16.23 18.29 -7.61
CA ASP A 454 17.33 18.77 -6.76
C ASP A 454 17.49 20.29 -6.95
N THR A 455 17.29 21.06 -5.88
CA THR A 455 17.45 22.52 -5.93
C THR A 455 18.90 22.98 -6.02
N LEU A 456 19.86 22.06 -5.92
CA LEU A 456 21.29 22.31 -6.11
C LEU A 456 21.76 22.03 -7.54
N ASP A 457 20.93 21.42 -8.39
CA ASP A 457 21.25 21.18 -9.80
C ASP A 457 21.30 22.48 -10.62
N ASP A 458 21.94 22.42 -11.79
CA ASP A 458 22.15 23.59 -12.65
C ASP A 458 20.81 24.11 -13.20
N PRO A 459 20.37 25.33 -12.83
CA PRO A 459 19.08 25.88 -13.24
C PRO A 459 19.01 26.21 -14.74
N TYR A 460 20.13 26.14 -15.46
CA TYR A 460 20.20 26.42 -16.90
C TYR A 460 20.23 25.17 -17.77
N VAL A 461 20.34 23.99 -17.16
CA VAL A 461 20.12 22.73 -17.87
C VAL A 461 18.60 22.56 -18.01
N GLN A 462 18.10 22.61 -19.26
CA GLN A 462 16.72 22.24 -19.55
C GLN A 462 16.54 20.73 -19.33
N GLU A 463 16.37 20.33 -18.07
CA GLU A 463 15.76 19.04 -17.77
C GLU A 463 14.24 19.18 -17.95
N GLU A 464 13.60 18.15 -18.50
CA GLU A 464 12.14 18.07 -18.57
C GLU A 464 11.59 17.94 -17.13
N GLN A 465 11.41 19.06 -16.43
CA GLN A 465 10.92 19.07 -15.05
C GLN A 465 9.43 18.70 -15.02
N LEU A 466 9.07 17.68 -14.24
CA LEU A 466 7.67 17.39 -13.94
C LEU A 466 7.21 18.26 -12.76
N ALA A 467 6.49 19.32 -13.09
CA ALA A 467 5.74 20.10 -12.12
C ALA A 467 4.41 19.40 -11.77
N SER A 468 3.86 19.69 -10.60
CA SER A 468 2.45 19.42 -10.27
C SER A 468 1.54 20.32 -11.12
N THR A 469 1.52 20.16 -12.45
CA THR A 469 0.74 21.01 -13.39
C THR A 469 -0.62 20.45 -13.76
#